data_AF-A0A7C9B2B3-F1
#
_entry.id   AF-A0A7C9B2B3-F1
#
_cell.length_a   1.000
_cell.length_b   1.000
_cell.length_c   1.000
_cell.angle_alpha   90.00
_cell.angle_beta   90.00
_cell.angle_gamma   90.00
#
_symmetry.space_group_name_H-M   'P 1'
#
loop_
_entity.id
_entity.type
_entity.pdbx_description
1 polymer ?
#
loop_
_entity_poly.entity_id
_entity_poly.type
_entity_poly.pdbx_seq_one_letter_code
_entity_poly.pdbx_strand_id
1 'polypeptide(L)'
;EEKRYRLALHLSNCFQQDTGRDPFPYCSEKDAMVDCLSKLNNDDRNTILEFYLEANSILLSFLAVSRDLIKYWDLFLVSLFLGYFRSAVFKSQIERLVNDRIRPSMS
;
A
#
# COMPACT_ATOMS: atom_id res chain seq x y z
N GLU A 1 -6.56 -16.70 -6.53
CA GLU A 1 -6.63 -17.41 -5.23
C GLU A 1 -5.26 -17.89 -4.75
N GLU A 2 -4.38 -18.35 -5.65
CA GLU A 2 -3.03 -18.80 -5.31
C GLU A 2 -2.20 -17.79 -4.49
N LYS A 3 -2.26 -16.49 -4.80
CA LYS A 3 -1.57 -15.43 -4.00
C LYS A 3 -2.05 -15.37 -2.55
N ARG A 4 -3.32 -15.68 -2.29
CA ARG A 4 -3.90 -15.70 -0.93
C ARG A 4 -3.42 -16.94 -0.16
N TYR A 5 -3.35 -18.09 -0.83
CA TYR A 5 -2.76 -19.31 -0.24
C TYR A 5 -1.29 -19.14 0.09
N ARG A 6 -0.49 -18.53 -0.81
CA ARG A 6 0.92 -18.23 -0.54
C ARG A 6 1.09 -17.30 0.66
N LEU A 7 0.25 -16.27 0.77
CA LEU A 7 0.25 -15.37 1.92
C LEU A 7 -0.10 -16.12 3.22
N ALA A 8 -1.15 -16.94 3.21
CA ALA A 8 -1.56 -17.75 4.36
C ALA A 8 -0.46 -18.71 4.82
N LEU A 9 0.19 -19.40 3.87
CA LEU A 9 1.32 -20.28 4.15
C LEU A 9 2.47 -19.50 4.80
N HIS A 10 2.80 -18.32 4.27
CA HIS A 10 3.88 -17.49 4.81
C HIS A 10 3.56 -16.96 6.22
N LEU A 11 2.31 -16.53 6.47
CA LEU A 11 1.83 -16.12 7.80
C LEU A 11 1.90 -17.27 8.81
N SER A 12 1.42 -18.45 8.41
CA SER A 12 1.44 -19.63 9.26
C SER A 12 2.87 -20.10 9.59
N ASN A 13 3.80 -19.98 8.63
CA ASN A 13 5.22 -20.24 8.85
C ASN A 13 5.87 -19.25 9.82
N CYS A 14 5.59 -17.95 9.68
CA CYS A 14 6.07 -16.94 10.62
C CYS A 14 5.56 -17.22 12.04
N PHE A 15 4.28 -17.59 12.18
CA PHE A 15 3.71 -17.94 13.48
C PHE A 15 4.32 -19.21 14.09
N GLN A 16 4.60 -20.24 13.29
CA GLN A 16 5.28 -21.44 13.76
C GLN A 16 6.72 -21.15 14.22
N GLN A 17 7.46 -20.31 13.49
CA GLN A 17 8.79 -19.87 13.91
C GLN A 17 8.76 -19.10 15.24
N ASP A 18 7.80 -18.19 15.41
CA ASP A 18 7.65 -17.42 16.65
C ASP A 18 7.27 -18.30 17.85
N THR A 19 6.56 -19.40 17.60
CA THR A 19 6.16 -20.38 18.64
C THR A 19 7.20 -21.49 18.86
N GLY A 20 8.31 -21.49 18.11
CA GLY A 20 9.38 -22.48 18.22
C GLY A 20 9.05 -23.86 17.62
N ARG A 21 8.02 -23.95 16.76
CA ARG A 21 7.68 -25.16 16.01
C ARG A 21 8.42 -25.18 14.67
N ASP A 22 8.67 -26.40 14.17
CA ASP A 22 9.26 -26.57 12.83
C ASP A 22 8.34 -25.97 11.77
N PRO A 23 8.89 -25.22 10.80
CA PRO A 23 8.12 -24.59 9.75
C PRO A 23 7.51 -25.65 8.81
N PHE A 24 6.41 -25.29 8.15
CA PHE A 24 5.79 -26.09 7.12
C PHE A 24 6.77 -26.36 5.95
N PRO A 25 6.60 -27.50 5.24
CA PRO A 25 7.43 -27.83 4.09
C PRO A 25 7.47 -26.70 3.05
N TYR A 26 8.67 -26.40 2.56
CA TYR A 26 8.88 -25.35 1.58
C TYR A 26 8.19 -25.68 0.26
N CYS A 27 7.32 -24.78 -0.20
CA CYS A 27 6.66 -24.89 -1.49
C CYS A 27 7.15 -23.82 -2.44
N SER A 28 7.67 -24.24 -3.60
CA SER A 28 8.25 -23.33 -4.58
C SER A 28 7.21 -22.36 -5.16
N GLU A 29 7.67 -21.19 -5.59
CA GLU A 29 6.88 -20.24 -6.37
C GLU A 29 6.40 -20.80 -7.72
N LYS A 30 7.04 -21.87 -8.20
CA LYS A 30 6.73 -22.51 -9.47
C LYS A 30 5.72 -23.65 -9.36
N ASP A 31 5.50 -24.16 -8.16
CA ASP A 31 4.60 -25.29 -7.94
C ASP A 31 3.18 -24.79 -7.67
N ALA A 32 2.18 -25.50 -8.22
CA ALA A 32 0.79 -25.24 -7.92
C ALA A 32 0.54 -25.44 -6.42
N MET A 33 0.00 -24.43 -5.75
CA MET A 33 -0.30 -24.49 -4.31
C MET A 33 -1.19 -25.69 -3.94
N VAL A 34 -2.06 -26.15 -4.85
CA VAL A 34 -2.90 -27.34 -4.64
C VAL A 34 -2.05 -28.61 -4.46
N ASP A 35 -0.99 -28.75 -5.26
CA ASP A 35 -0.08 -29.90 -5.17
C ASP A 35 0.80 -29.83 -3.92
N CYS A 36 1.21 -28.63 -3.52
CA CYS A 36 1.87 -28.38 -2.25
C CYS A 36 0.99 -28.81 -1.06
N LEU A 37 -0.26 -28.34 -1.01
CA LEU A 37 -1.22 -28.62 0.07
C LEU A 37 -1.59 -30.10 0.16
N SER A 38 -1.52 -30.83 -0.96
CA SER A 38 -1.76 -32.28 -0.97
C SER A 38 -0.70 -33.07 -0.19
N LYS A 39 0.52 -32.53 -0.07
CA LYS A 39 1.66 -33.14 0.64
C LYS A 39 1.66 -32.86 2.15
N LEU A 40 0.80 -31.96 2.62
CA LEU A 40 0.67 -31.61 4.04
C LEU A 40 -0.29 -32.58 4.75
N ASN A 41 -0.03 -32.84 6.03
CA ASN A 41 -0.92 -33.61 6.88
C ASN A 41 -2.27 -32.88 7.03
N ASN A 42 -3.34 -33.62 7.36
CA ASN A 42 -4.68 -33.02 7.48
C ASN A 42 -4.75 -31.90 8.52
N ASP A 43 -4.01 -32.02 9.62
CA ASP A 43 -3.96 -30.99 10.68
C ASP A 43 -3.31 -29.70 10.18
N ASP A 44 -2.15 -29.82 9.52
CA ASP A 44 -1.43 -28.68 8.93
C ASP A 44 -2.28 -27.98 7.85
N ARG A 45 -3.03 -28.77 7.07
CA ARG A 45 -3.94 -28.28 6.03
C ARG A 45 -5.07 -27.45 6.63
N ASN A 46 -5.64 -27.89 7.75
CA ASN A 46 -6.67 -27.15 8.47
C ASN A 46 -6.13 -25.84 9.04
N THR A 47 -4.95 -25.85 9.66
CA THR A 47 -4.31 -24.63 10.16
C THR A 47 -4.07 -23.63 9.03
N ILE A 48 -3.50 -24.05 7.88
CA ILE A 48 -3.29 -23.17 6.73
C ILE A 48 -4.62 -22.60 6.21
N LEU A 49 -5.70 -23.40 6.22
CA LEU A 49 -7.02 -22.96 5.77
C LEU A 49 -7.61 -21.90 6.71
N GLU A 50 -7.45 -22.04 8.02
CA GLU A 50 -7.84 -21.02 9.00
C GLU A 50 -7.11 -19.70 8.74
N PHE A 51 -5.78 -19.76 8.58
CA PHE A 51 -4.99 -18.60 8.20
C PHE A 51 -5.37 -18.03 6.83
N TYR A 52 -5.84 -18.86 5.88
CA TYR A 52 -6.32 -18.39 4.57
C TYR A 52 -7.60 -17.57 4.67
N LEU A 53 -8.54 -18.01 5.51
CA LEU A 53 -9.78 -17.26 5.77
C LEU A 53 -9.47 -15.94 6.47
N GLU A 54 -8.54 -15.95 7.43
CA GLU A 54 -8.12 -14.76 8.16
C GLU A 54 -7.30 -13.79 7.29
N ALA A 55 -6.44 -14.31 6.41
CA ALA A 55 -5.68 -13.52 5.43
C ALA A 55 -6.59 -12.74 4.46
N ASN A 56 -7.82 -13.21 4.21
CA ASN A 56 -8.80 -12.44 3.44
C ASN A 56 -9.19 -11.14 4.16
N SER A 57 -9.33 -11.18 5.49
CA SER A 57 -9.61 -9.98 6.29
C SER A 57 -8.41 -9.03 6.35
N ILE A 58 -7.18 -9.56 6.42
CA ILE A 58 -5.92 -8.78 6.39
C ILE A 58 -5.76 -8.09 5.03
N LEU A 59 -6.02 -8.81 3.93
CA LEU A 59 -5.98 -8.23 2.58
C LEU A 59 -7.03 -7.13 2.42
N LEU A 60 -8.26 -7.36 2.89
CA LEU A 60 -9.35 -6.38 2.80
C LEU A 60 -9.04 -5.12 3.61
N SER A 61 -8.53 -5.28 4.83
CA SER A 61 -8.15 -4.16 5.69
C SER A 61 -6.95 -3.38 5.11
N PHE A 62 -5.91 -4.06 4.61
CA PHE A 62 -4.80 -3.39 3.93
C PHE A 62 -5.24 -2.65 2.66
N LEU A 63 -6.13 -3.23 1.85
CA LEU A 63 -6.70 -2.57 0.66
C LEU A 63 -7.59 -1.38 1.00
N ALA A 64 -8.26 -1.40 2.16
CA ALA A 64 -9.04 -0.27 2.65
C ALA A 64 -8.13 0.88 3.12
N VAL A 65 -7.13 0.57 3.96
CA VAL A 65 -6.17 1.56 4.49
C VAL A 65 -5.35 2.20 3.36
N SER A 66 -4.85 1.40 2.42
CA SER A 66 -4.09 1.91 1.27
C SER A 66 -4.93 2.84 0.39
N ARG A 67 -6.22 2.54 0.19
CA ARG A 67 -7.15 3.40 -0.55
C ARG A 67 -7.35 4.75 0.13
N ASP A 68 -7.44 4.78 1.45
CA ASP A 68 -7.62 6.02 2.20
C ASP A 68 -6.34 6.85 2.28
N LEU A 69 -5.17 6.20 2.34
CA LEU A 69 -3.87 6.87 2.22
C LEU A 69 -3.67 7.51 0.83
N ILE A 70 -4.06 6.83 -0.24
CA ILE A 70 -3.97 7.37 -1.61
C ILE A 70 -4.80 8.64 -1.75
N LYS A 71 -6.05 8.65 -1.24
CA LYS A 71 -6.89 9.86 -1.25
C LYS A 71 -6.25 11.01 -0.48
N TYR A 72 -5.66 10.71 0.68
CA TYR A 72 -5.00 11.72 1.50
C TYR A 72 -3.78 12.32 0.78
N TRP A 73 -3.01 11.49 0.09
CA TRP A 73 -1.88 11.91 -0.73
C TRP A 73 -2.32 12.76 -1.93
N ASP A 74 -3.41 12.38 -2.60
CA ASP A 74 -3.99 13.14 -3.70
C ASP A 74 -4.50 14.51 -3.24
N LEU A 75 -5.19 14.57 -2.10
CA LEU A 75 -5.62 15.82 -1.47
C LEU A 75 -4.43 16.71 -1.09
N PHE A 76 -3.38 16.11 -0.53
CA PHE A 76 -2.15 16.82 -0.18
C PHE A 76 -1.49 17.41 -1.43
N LEU A 77 -1.34 16.64 -2.50
CA LEU A 77 -0.80 17.11 -3.77
C LEU A 77 -1.63 18.25 -4.36
N VAL A 78 -2.96 18.11 -4.43
CA VAL A 78 -3.85 19.18 -4.94
C VAL A 78 -3.71 20.46 -4.10
N SER A 79 -3.61 20.35 -2.79
CA SER A 79 -3.40 21.51 -1.92
C SER A 79 -2.04 22.19 -2.15
N LEU A 80 -1.00 21.40 -2.42
CA LEU A 80 0.35 21.89 -2.70
C LEU A 80 0.40 22.58 -4.07
N PHE A 81 -0.25 21.99 -5.08
CA PHE A 81 -0.41 22.59 -6.41
C PHE A 81 -1.23 23.88 -6.39
N LEU A 82 -2.38 23.90 -5.70
CA LEU A 82 -3.20 25.11 -5.56
C LEU A 82 -2.50 26.19 -4.74
N GLY A 83 -1.78 25.82 -3.68
CA GLY A 83 -0.96 26.72 -2.88
C GLY A 83 0.18 27.33 -3.70
N TYR A 84 0.88 26.50 -4.48
CA TYR A 84 1.94 26.93 -5.39
C TYR A 84 1.40 27.86 -6.49
N PHE A 85 0.28 27.50 -7.13
CA PHE A 85 -0.38 28.35 -8.13
C PHE A 85 -0.81 29.68 -7.56
N ARG A 86 -1.40 29.70 -6.35
CA ARG A 86 -1.84 30.93 -5.70
C ARG A 86 -0.65 31.83 -5.33
N SER A 87 0.46 31.23 -4.86
CA SER A 87 1.70 31.95 -4.60
C SER A 87 2.35 32.50 -5.88
N ALA A 88 2.39 31.72 -6.97
CA ALA A 88 2.94 32.13 -8.25
C ALA A 88 2.11 33.25 -8.92
N VAL A 89 0.77 33.15 -8.87
CA VAL A 89 -0.12 34.20 -9.36
C VAL A 89 0.03 35.48 -8.54
N PHE A 90 0.12 35.37 -7.20
CA PHE A 90 0.34 36.53 -6.33
C PHE A 90 1.70 37.18 -6.61
N LYS A 91 2.76 36.39 -6.80
CA LYS A 91 4.08 36.89 -7.20
C LYS A 91 4.05 37.61 -8.54
N SER A 92 3.37 37.05 -9.55
CA SER A 92 3.21 37.71 -10.87
C SER A 92 2.42 39.03 -10.79
N GLN A 93 1.42 39.13 -9.91
CA GLN A 93 0.66 40.36 -9.71
C GLN A 93 1.47 41.42 -8.95
N ILE A 94 2.23 41.03 -7.93
CA ILE A 94 3.16 41.91 -7.20
C ILE A 94 4.25 42.43 -8.14
N GLU A 95 4.86 41.57 -8.96
CA GLU A 95 5.89 41.97 -9.93
C GLU A 95 5.33 42.96 -10.95
N ARG A 96 4.09 42.78 -11.44
CA ARG A 96 3.42 43.78 -12.29
C ARG A 96 3.16 45.11 -11.58
N LEU A 97 2.64 45.08 -10.37
CA LEU A 97 2.39 46.29 -9.58
C LEU A 97 3.67 47.07 -9.22
N VAL A 98 4.77 46.35 -8.97
CA VAL A 98 6.08 46.95 -8.74
C VAL A 98 6.63 47.54 -10.05
N ASN A 99 6.50 46.84 -11.17
CA ASN A 99 6.99 47.30 -12.47
C ASN A 99 6.19 48.52 -13.00
N ASP A 100 4.88 48.58 -12.71
CA ASP A 100 4.03 49.73 -13.05
C ASP A 100 4.31 50.95 -12.15
N ARG A 101 4.71 50.74 -10.88
CA ARG A 101 5.09 51.83 -9.97
C ARG A 101 6.50 52.37 -10.22
N ILE A 102 7.40 51.58 -10.80
CA ILE A 102 8.80 51.97 -11.10
C ILE A 102 8.93 52.68 -12.47
N ARG A 103 7.89 52.74 -13.31
CA ARG A 103 7.92 53.60 -14.52
C ARG A 103 7.68 55.06 -14.09
N PRO A 104 8.73 55.90 -13.98
CA PRO A 104 8.55 57.28 -13.56
C PRO A 104 7.88 58.03 -14.70
N SER A 105 7.08 59.01 -14.33
CA SER A 105 6.78 60.19 -15.15
C SER A 105 7.96 60.56 -16.05
N MET A 106 7.83 60.31 -17.35
CA MET A 106 8.61 61.00 -18.37
C MET A 106 7.72 61.20 -19.59
N SER A 107 6.74 62.08 -19.43
CA SER A 107 6.29 63.05 -20.43
C SER A 107 5.45 64.11 -19.73
#